data_AF-A0A4R4QK94-F1
#
_entry.id   AF-A0A4R4QK94-F1
#
_cell.length_a   1.000
_cell.length_b   1.000
_cell.length_c   1.000
_cell.angle_alpha   90.00
_cell.angle_beta   90.00
_cell.angle_gamma   90.00
#
_symmetry.space_group_name_H-M   'P 1'
#
loop_
_entity.id
_entity.type
_entity.pdbx_description
1 polymer ?
#
loop_
_entity_poly.entity_id
_entity_poly.type
_entity_poly.pdbx_seq_one_letter_code
_entity_poly.pdbx_strand_id
1 'polypeptide(L)'
;MEVVGPVGARRADVLASSPDGVRRIAWEAQLSPIADDDIRDRTARYESADVEVCWVSPLWSGWIGTVPSIRVAKKSSLVVIDSVAEFDFSQDGGGCLRT
;
A
#
# COMPACT_ATOMS: atom_id res chain seq x y z
N MET A 1 -13.22 -6.30 11.88
CA MET A 1 -12.55 -7.15 12.88
C MET A 1 -11.12 -6.64 12.97
N GLU A 2 -10.71 -6.10 14.12
CA GLU A 2 -9.32 -5.69 14.33
C GLU A 2 -8.47 -6.92 14.61
N VAL A 3 -7.32 -7.02 13.96
CA VAL A 3 -6.42 -8.17 14.12
C VAL A 3 -5.43 -7.89 15.24
N VAL A 4 -5.48 -8.72 16.29
CA VAL A 4 -4.54 -8.67 17.42
C VAL A 4 -3.27 -9.46 17.09
N GLY A 5 -2.26 -8.81 16.51
CA GLY A 5 -0.91 -9.38 16.38
C GLY A 5 -0.10 -9.45 17.69
N PRO A 6 0.97 -10.27 17.76
CA PRO A 6 1.83 -10.39 18.94
C PRO A 6 2.43 -9.04 19.38
N VAL A 7 2.74 -8.90 20.67
CA VAL A 7 3.36 -7.68 21.22
C VAL A 7 4.68 -7.40 20.51
N GLY A 8 4.79 -6.23 19.89
CA GLY A 8 5.97 -5.79 19.14
C GLY A 8 5.94 -6.03 17.63
N ALA A 9 4.94 -6.76 17.11
CA ALA A 9 4.74 -6.89 15.67
C ALA A 9 4.08 -5.62 15.10
N ARG A 10 4.67 -5.04 14.05
CA ARG A 10 4.03 -3.95 13.28
C ARG A 10 2.72 -4.46 12.71
N ARG A 11 1.64 -3.71 12.91
CA ARG A 11 0.31 -4.03 12.39
C ARG A 11 -0.02 -3.09 11.26
N ALA A 12 -0.68 -3.63 10.24
CA ALA A 12 -1.35 -2.81 9.23
C ALA A 12 -2.44 -1.97 9.90
N ASP A 13 -2.70 -0.80 9.34
CA ASP A 13 -3.85 0.01 9.77
C ASP A 13 -5.15 -0.75 9.51
N VAL A 14 -5.26 -1.44 8.36
CA VAL A 14 -6.34 -2.39 8.06
C VAL A 14 -5.76 -3.64 7.41
N LEU A 15 -6.21 -4.82 7.83
CA LEU A 15 -5.92 -6.09 7.16
C LEU A 15 -7.23 -6.73 6.72
N ALA A 16 -7.37 -6.96 5.41
CA ALA A 16 -8.44 -7.74 4.83
C ALA A 16 -7.96 -9.18 4.60
N SER A 17 -8.82 -10.16 4.83
CA SER A 17 -8.53 -11.57 4.57
C SER A 17 -9.70 -12.23 3.86
N SER A 18 -9.43 -13.11 2.91
CA SER A 18 -10.45 -13.97 2.32
C SER A 18 -11.01 -14.94 3.36
N PRO A 19 -12.22 -15.52 3.14
CA PRO A 19 -12.82 -16.46 4.09
C PRO A 19 -11.96 -17.69 4.39
N ASP A 20 -11.16 -18.14 3.42
CA ASP A 20 -10.21 -19.25 3.55
C ASP A 20 -8.86 -18.82 4.14
N GLY A 21 -8.65 -17.52 4.40
CA GLY A 21 -7.42 -16.95 4.95
C GLY A 21 -6.23 -16.94 4.00
N VAL A 22 -6.38 -17.45 2.77
CA VAL A 22 -5.28 -17.59 1.81
C VAL A 22 -4.85 -16.24 1.25
N ARG A 23 -5.81 -15.37 0.93
CA ARG A 23 -5.53 -14.02 0.42
C ARG A 23 -5.60 -13.04 1.57
N ARG A 24 -4.55 -12.25 1.74
CA ARG A 24 -4.46 -11.22 2.77
C ARG A 24 -3.91 -9.94 2.16
N ILE A 25 -4.64 -8.85 2.33
CA ILE A 25 -4.26 -7.53 1.80
C ILE A 25 -4.28 -6.52 2.95
N ALA A 26 -3.14 -5.92 3.23
CA ALA A 26 -2.97 -4.79 4.13
C ALA A 26 -3.29 -3.46 3.41
N TRP A 27 -3.85 -2.52 4.15
CA TRP A 27 -4.00 -1.13 3.76
C TRP A 27 -3.33 -0.26 4.80
N GLU A 28 -2.48 0.65 4.33
CA GLU A 28 -1.67 1.53 5.19
C GLU A 28 -1.89 2.99 4.80
N ALA A 29 -2.21 3.84 5.78
CA ALA A 29 -2.36 5.28 5.57
C ALA A 29 -1.04 5.99 5.84
N GLN A 30 -0.37 6.48 4.78
CA GLN A 30 0.86 7.26 4.93
C GLN A 30 0.56 8.75 4.87
N LEU A 31 0.35 9.37 6.03
CA LEU A 31 -0.05 10.78 6.15
C LEU A 31 1.13 11.74 6.41
N SER A 32 2.34 11.22 6.60
CA SER A 32 3.57 12.01 6.77
C SER A 32 4.56 11.78 5.64
N PRO A 33 5.53 12.67 5.43
CA PRO A 33 6.69 12.36 4.60
C PRO A 33 7.36 11.05 5.05
N ILE A 34 7.86 10.30 4.08
CA ILE A 34 8.63 9.06 4.26
C ILE A 34 9.63 8.99 3.09
N ALA A 35 10.83 8.47 3.34
CA ALA A 35 11.79 8.23 2.28
C ALA A 35 11.35 7.06 1.40
N ASP A 36 11.74 7.10 0.13
CA ASP A 36 11.37 6.06 -0.83
C ASP A 36 11.91 4.67 -0.40
N ASP A 37 13.12 4.61 0.16
CA ASP A 37 13.69 3.35 0.65
C ASP A 37 12.96 2.82 1.89
N ASP A 38 12.55 3.72 2.81
CA ASP A 38 11.81 3.32 4.00
C ASP A 38 10.45 2.69 3.65
N ILE A 39 9.75 3.22 2.63
CA ILE A 39 8.45 2.67 2.23
C ILE A 39 8.60 1.38 1.43
N ARG A 40 9.69 1.21 0.66
CA ARG A 40 10.05 -0.09 0.05
C ARG A 40 10.34 -1.13 1.13
N ASP A 41 11.15 -0.80 2.13
CA ASP A 41 11.46 -1.70 3.24
C ASP A 41 10.22 -2.09 4.06
N ARG A 42 9.28 -1.15 4.23
CA ARG A 42 7.96 -1.46 4.83
C ARG A 42 7.14 -2.40 3.96
N THR A 43 7.13 -2.18 2.66
CA THR A 43 6.41 -3.03 1.69
C THR A 43 6.99 -4.45 1.67
N ALA A 44 8.32 -4.57 1.59
CA ALA A 44 9.01 -5.86 1.58
C ALA A 44 8.73 -6.69 2.85
N ARG A 45 8.53 -6.05 4.01
CA ARG A 45 8.12 -6.77 5.23
C ARG A 45 6.75 -7.41 5.11
N TYR A 46 5.79 -6.79 4.42
CA TYR A 46 4.48 -7.40 4.15
C TYR A 46 4.61 -8.58 3.18
N GLU A 47 5.37 -8.40 2.09
CA GLU A 47 5.64 -9.46 1.11
C GLU A 47 6.31 -10.67 1.75
N SER A 48 7.30 -10.45 2.62
CA SER A 48 7.98 -11.53 3.37
C SER A 48 7.06 -12.31 4.32
N ALA A 49 5.88 -11.76 4.63
CA ALA A 49 4.86 -12.36 5.48
C ALA A 49 3.69 -12.94 4.67
N ASP A 50 3.82 -13.05 3.33
CA ASP A 50 2.77 -13.45 2.40
C ASP A 50 1.50 -12.60 2.55
N VAL A 51 1.68 -11.28 2.66
CA VAL A 51 0.61 -10.28 2.73
C VAL A 51 0.86 -9.23 1.65
N GLU A 52 -0.09 -9.02 0.76
CA GLU A 52 -0.07 -7.91 -0.19
C GLU A 52 -0.35 -6.60 0.56
N VAL A 53 0.16 -5.45 0.11
CA VAL A 53 -0.13 -4.16 0.77
C VAL A 53 -0.43 -3.05 -0.23
N CYS A 54 -1.43 -2.23 0.07
CA CYS A 54 -1.74 -1.00 -0.66
C CYS A 54 -1.57 0.24 0.25
N TRP A 55 -0.74 1.19 -0.18
CA TRP A 55 -0.50 2.44 0.53
C TRP A 55 -1.49 3.51 0.10
N VAL A 56 -2.17 4.15 1.05
CA VAL A 56 -3.09 5.26 0.80
C VAL A 56 -2.46 6.54 1.33
N SER A 57 -2.38 7.57 0.49
CA SER A 57 -1.80 8.86 0.91
C SER A 57 -2.50 10.05 0.26
N PRO A 58 -2.74 11.15 1.00
CA PRO A 58 -3.17 12.41 0.42
C PRO A 58 -2.01 13.24 -0.14
N LEU A 59 -0.76 12.84 0.14
CA LEU A 59 0.43 13.59 -0.21
C LEU A 59 0.84 13.33 -1.66
N TRP A 60 1.38 14.36 -2.30
CA TRP A 60 2.17 14.17 -3.50
C TRP A 60 3.61 13.88 -3.08
N SER A 61 4.16 12.72 -3.44
CA SER A 61 5.50 12.29 -3.05
C SER A 61 6.13 11.41 -4.13
N GLY A 62 7.46 11.40 -4.20
CA GLY A 62 8.22 10.63 -5.19
C GLY A 62 7.98 9.12 -5.13
N TRP A 63 7.68 8.59 -3.94
CA TRP A 63 7.40 7.17 -3.76
C TRP A 63 6.05 6.71 -4.31
N ILE A 64 5.09 7.60 -4.60
CA ILE A 64 3.79 7.19 -5.16
C ILE A 64 4.02 6.55 -6.53
N GLY A 65 3.57 5.31 -6.68
CA GLY A 65 3.85 4.48 -7.86
C GLY A 65 5.16 3.68 -7.81
N THR A 66 5.99 3.82 -6.77
CA THR A 66 7.16 2.94 -6.55
C THR A 66 6.82 1.67 -5.76
N VAL A 67 5.66 1.68 -5.10
CA VAL A 67 5.03 0.57 -4.38
C VAL A 67 3.52 0.63 -4.67
N PRO A 68 2.75 -0.46 -4.46
CA PRO A 68 1.30 -0.43 -4.71
C PRO A 68 0.64 0.65 -3.84
N SER A 69 0.04 1.64 -4.49
CA SER A 69 -0.42 2.84 -3.81
C SER A 69 -1.63 3.47 -4.49
N ILE A 70 -2.42 4.18 -3.69
CA ILE A 70 -3.54 5.01 -4.10
C ILE A 70 -3.30 6.40 -3.53
N ARG A 71 -3.30 7.40 -4.41
CA ARG A 71 -3.31 8.79 -3.96
C ARG A 71 -4.74 9.26 -3.85
N VAL A 72 -5.09 9.74 -2.67
CA VAL A 72 -6.39 10.35 -2.40
C VAL A 72 -6.27 11.86 -2.33
N ALA A 73 -7.38 12.58 -2.45
CA ALA A 73 -7.44 13.98 -2.04
C ALA A 73 -8.75 14.24 -1.31
N LYS A 74 -8.71 15.19 -0.38
CA LYS A 74 -9.91 15.69 0.27
C LYS A 74 -10.39 16.91 -0.51
N LYS A 75 -11.50 16.76 -1.24
CA LYS A 75 -12.28 17.88 -1.79
C LYS A 75 -13.45 18.17 -0.84
N SER A 76 -14.69 17.86 -1.22
CA SER A 76 -15.85 17.78 -0.33
C SER A 76 -16.02 16.40 0.35
N SER A 77 -15.43 15.36 -0.25
CA SER A 77 -15.29 13.98 0.25
C SER A 77 -13.91 13.44 -0.12
N LEU A 78 -13.55 12.26 0.40
CA LEU A 78 -12.36 11.52 -0.04
C LEU A 78 -12.60 11.00 -1.46
N VAL A 79 -11.74 11.41 -2.40
CA VAL A 79 -11.75 10.94 -3.78
C VAL A 79 -10.39 10.33 -4.12
N VAL A 80 -10.40 9.25 -4.91
CA VAL A 80 -9.19 8.68 -5.51
C VAL A 80 -8.75 9.59 -6.65
N ILE A 81 -7.49 10.02 -6.64
CA ILE A 81 -6.91 10.84 -7.70
C ILE A 81 -6.06 10.01 -8.65
N ASP A 82 -5.28 9.07 -8.11
CA ASP A 82 -4.52 8.08 -8.87
C ASP A 82 -4.95 6.70 -8.35
N SER A 83 -5.58 5.87 -9.20
CA SER A 83 -6.01 4.50 -8.87
C SER A 83 -4.81 3.55 -8.86
N VAL A 84 -4.99 2.35 -8.29
CA VAL A 84 -3.94 1.31 -8.22
C VAL A 84 -3.28 1.17 -9.59
N ALA A 85 -2.03 1.61 -9.68
CA ALA A 85 -1.20 1.31 -10.84
C ALA A 85 -0.88 -0.19 -10.75
N GLU A 86 -1.49 -0.98 -11.63
CA GLU A 86 -1.06 -2.35 -11.86
C GLU A 86 0.38 -2.28 -12.40
N PHE A 87 1.34 -2.86 -11.67
CA PHE A 87 2.72 -2.96 -12.10
C PHE A 87 3.04 -4.41 -12.42
N ASP A 88 3.44 -4.63 -13.67
CA ASP A 88 4.02 -5.88 -14.15
C ASP A 88 5.54 -5.80 -14.00
N PHE A 89 6.11 -6.65 -13.13
CA PHE A 89 7.56 -6.73 -12.90
C PHE A 89 8.30 -7.54 -13.99
N SER A 90 7.60 -8.03 -15.03
CA SER A 90 8.22 -8.73 -16.16
C SER A 90 8.73 -7.81 -17.27
N GLN A 91 8.44 -6.51 -17.18
CA GLN A 91 8.88 -5.50 -18.15
C GLN A 91 9.97 -4.63 -17.52
N ASP A 92 11.19 -4.72 -18.04
CA ASP A 92 12.30 -3.79 -17.74
C ASP A 92 11.91 -2.36 -18.18
N GLY A 93 11.26 -1.62 -17.27
CA GLY A 93 10.83 -0.24 -17.52
C GLY A 93 9.52 0.08 -16.84
N GLY A 94 9.58 0.36 -15.54
CA GLY A 94 8.43 0.76 -14.72
C GLY A 94 7.70 1.97 -15.29
N GLY A 95 6.54 1.73 -15.90
CA GLY A 95 5.62 2.74 -16.37
C GLY A 95 4.24 2.51 -15.76
N CYS A 96 3.67 3.56 -15.17
CA CYS A 96 2.29 3.58 -14.69
C CYS A 96 1.33 3.45 -15.89
N LEU A 97 0.61 2.34 -15.99
CA LEU A 97 -0.50 2.19 -16.93
C LEU A 97 -1.73 2.89 -16.36
N ARG A 98 -2.10 4.02 -16.96
CA ARG A 98 -3.37 4.70 -16.69
C ARG A 98 -4.50 3.94 -17.39
N THR A 99 -5.43 3.39 -16.62
CA THR A 99 -6.76 3.02 -17.12
C THR A 99 -7.66 4.24 -17.20
#